data_AF-A0A1J5QVW3-F1
#
_entry.id   AF-A0A1J5QVW3-F1
#
_cell.length_a   1.000
_cell.length_b   1.000
_cell.length_c   1.000
_cell.angle_alpha   90.00
_cell.angle_beta   90.00
_cell.angle_gamma   90.00
#
_symmetry.space_group_name_H-M   'P 1'
#
loop_
_entity.id
_entity.type
_entity.pdbx_description
1 polymer ?
#
loop_
_entity_poly.entity_id
_entity_poly.type
_entity_poly.pdbx_seq_one_letter_code
_entity_poly.pdbx_strand_id
1 'polypeptide(L)'
;MDSPVRASRRRLVCRFCAHQCSVTAGTIFDKTRTPLRVWFAAAWHITSQKHGVSALGLQRVLGLSSYQTAWAMLHRFRRAMVRPQRDKLAGTVEVDEAYLALSRGPRVKSGKTSSKAHDHSHLITIAVAVEVHDPKGFGRIRIHRVQGPTIGALIPFARENVMPGATIRTDGSAIYGPLQEDGFGHEPFVQLGSKIPAHVSLPGVHRVIALLKRWLLGTHQGAVDPRHVDYYLDEFAFRFNRRSSRSRGMLFYRLLQQSIATMPTTYANIRDNEHPEPPASRFPRSVELNG
;
A
#
# COMPACT_ATOMS: atom_id res chain seq x y z
N MET A 1 -23.32 -21.31 26.01
CA MET A 1 -23.57 -22.49 25.15
C MET A 1 -23.67 -22.06 23.68
N ASP A 2 -22.93 -21.03 23.28
CA ASP A 2 -23.25 -20.21 22.08
C ASP A 2 -22.35 -20.50 20.88
N SER A 3 -21.53 -21.55 20.95
CA SER A 3 -20.62 -21.88 19.86
C SER A 3 -21.36 -22.52 18.68
N PRO A 4 -21.12 -22.05 17.44
CA PRO A 4 -21.76 -22.59 16.25
C PRO A 4 -21.37 -24.06 16.04
N VAL A 5 -22.30 -24.85 15.47
CA VAL A 5 -22.08 -26.28 15.20
C VAL A 5 -21.30 -26.44 13.90
N ARG A 6 -20.34 -27.36 13.85
CA ARG A 6 -19.64 -27.72 12.62
C ARG A 6 -20.51 -28.66 11.79
N ALA A 7 -20.81 -28.25 10.56
CA ALA A 7 -21.48 -29.08 9.56
C ALA A 7 -20.50 -29.61 8.51
N SER A 8 -21.02 -30.40 7.57
CA SER A 8 -20.25 -30.91 6.42
C SER A 8 -19.62 -29.76 5.61
N ARG A 9 -18.54 -30.08 4.87
CA ARG A 9 -17.78 -29.11 4.06
C ARG A 9 -17.21 -27.90 4.85
N ARG A 10 -16.89 -28.09 6.13
CA ARG A 10 -16.28 -27.08 7.02
C ARG A 10 -17.13 -25.82 7.21
N ARG A 11 -18.46 -25.96 7.14
CA ARG A 11 -19.39 -24.88 7.44
C ARG A 11 -19.65 -24.80 8.94
N LEU A 12 -19.85 -23.58 9.43
CA LEU A 12 -20.35 -23.28 10.76
C LEU A 12 -21.83 -22.94 10.63
N VAL A 13 -22.65 -23.53 11.50
CA VAL A 13 -24.10 -23.31 11.54
C VAL A 13 -24.45 -22.62 12.84
N CYS A 14 -25.09 -21.45 12.73
CA CYS A 14 -25.64 -20.76 13.89
C CYS A 14 -26.76 -21.59 14.52
N ARG A 15 -26.71 -21.81 15.84
CA ARG A 15 -27.74 -22.59 16.55
C ARG A 15 -29.09 -21.88 16.63
N PHE A 16 -29.09 -20.54 16.57
CA PHE A 16 -30.30 -19.73 16.74
C PHE A 16 -31.04 -19.49 15.42
N CYS A 17 -30.32 -19.10 14.36
CA CYS A 17 -30.93 -18.73 13.08
C CYS A 17 -30.65 -19.73 11.94
N ALA A 18 -29.98 -20.85 12.23
CA ALA A 18 -29.56 -21.86 11.25
C ALA A 18 -28.69 -21.35 10.09
N HIS A 19 -28.23 -20.09 10.13
CA HIS A 19 -27.39 -19.51 9.10
C HIS A 19 -26.06 -20.27 8.98
N GLN A 20 -25.67 -20.57 7.74
CA GLN A 20 -24.43 -21.29 7.43
C GLN A 20 -23.36 -20.32 6.92
N CYS A 21 -22.20 -20.30 7.57
CA CYS A 21 -21.04 -19.53 7.12
C CYS A 21 -19.78 -20.41 7.06
N SER A 22 -18.74 -19.94 6.39
CA SER A 22 -17.40 -20.55 6.51
C SER A 22 -16.54 -19.70 7.43
N VAL A 23 -15.50 -20.30 8.01
CA VAL A 23 -14.46 -19.57 8.77
C VAL A 23 -13.73 -18.52 7.93
N THR A 24 -13.84 -18.59 6.61
CA THR A 24 -13.23 -17.64 5.68
C THR A 24 -14.20 -16.56 5.18
N ALA A 25 -15.48 -16.68 5.51
CA ALA A 25 -16.52 -15.75 5.05
C ALA A 25 -16.18 -14.32 5.51
N GLY A 26 -16.29 -13.36 4.60
CA GLY A 26 -15.98 -11.95 4.91
C GLY A 26 -14.49 -11.61 5.04
N THR A 27 -13.58 -12.54 4.77
CA THR A 27 -12.12 -12.28 4.76
C THR A 27 -11.57 -12.25 3.34
N ILE A 28 -10.28 -11.97 3.15
CA ILE A 28 -9.66 -12.12 1.81
C ILE A 28 -9.69 -13.57 1.29
N PHE A 29 -9.92 -14.55 2.17
CA PHE A 29 -10.02 -15.97 1.85
C PHE A 29 -11.45 -16.39 1.48
N ASP A 30 -12.39 -15.46 1.43
CA ASP A 30 -13.78 -15.80 1.12
C ASP A 30 -13.89 -16.46 -0.26
N LYS A 31 -14.75 -17.48 -0.32
CA LYS A 31 -15.03 -18.32 -1.51
C LYS A 31 -13.76 -18.86 -2.21
N THR A 32 -12.63 -18.97 -1.51
CA THR A 32 -11.41 -19.56 -2.08
C THR A 32 -11.58 -21.04 -2.36
N ARG A 33 -11.10 -21.50 -3.53
CA ARG A 33 -10.91 -22.92 -3.84
C ARG A 33 -9.50 -23.40 -3.48
N THR A 34 -8.55 -22.47 -3.34
CA THR A 34 -7.18 -22.74 -2.92
C THR A 34 -7.13 -23.05 -1.41
N PRO A 35 -6.49 -24.14 -0.96
CA PRO A 35 -6.37 -24.48 0.46
C PRO A 35 -5.67 -23.40 1.29
N LEU A 36 -6.11 -23.18 2.54
CA LEU A 36 -5.52 -22.16 3.42
C LEU A 36 -4.02 -22.36 3.70
N ARG A 37 -3.52 -23.60 3.73
CA ARG A 37 -2.08 -23.87 3.86
C ARG A 37 -1.26 -23.21 2.74
N VAL A 38 -1.81 -23.15 1.52
CA VAL A 38 -1.16 -22.53 0.35
C VAL A 38 -1.23 -21.01 0.47
N TRP A 39 -2.34 -20.46 0.97
CA TRP A 39 -2.44 -19.05 1.33
C TRP A 39 -1.42 -18.65 2.39
N PHE A 40 -1.26 -19.46 3.44
CA PHE A 40 -0.28 -19.17 4.50
C PHE A 40 1.16 -19.31 3.99
N ALA A 41 1.45 -20.31 3.15
CA ALA A 41 2.75 -20.39 2.47
C ALA A 41 3.01 -19.14 1.60
N ALA A 42 2.02 -18.67 0.84
CA ALA A 42 2.13 -17.44 0.07
C ALA A 42 2.38 -16.20 0.96
N ALA A 43 1.65 -16.07 2.07
CA ALA A 43 1.82 -15.01 3.05
C ALA A 43 3.24 -15.05 3.67
N TRP A 44 3.78 -16.24 3.90
CA TRP A 44 5.15 -16.41 4.36
C TRP A 44 6.17 -15.97 3.29
N HIS A 45 6.02 -16.39 2.03
CA HIS A 45 6.94 -16.01 0.96
C HIS A 45 6.97 -14.50 0.71
N ILE A 46 5.82 -13.83 0.70
CA ILE A 46 5.78 -12.38 0.49
C ILE A 46 6.42 -11.62 1.66
N THR A 47 6.24 -12.07 2.91
CA THR A 47 6.73 -11.34 4.09
C THR A 47 8.16 -11.68 4.52
N SER A 48 8.64 -12.89 4.22
CA SER A 48 9.99 -13.35 4.60
C SER A 48 11.10 -12.75 3.73
N GLN A 49 10.85 -12.54 2.44
CA GLN A 49 11.83 -11.93 1.53
C GLN A 49 11.94 -10.42 1.81
N LYS A 50 13.07 -9.77 1.50
CA LYS A 50 13.25 -8.31 1.65
C LYS A 50 12.67 -7.50 0.50
N HIS A 51 12.62 -8.09 -0.69
CA HIS A 51 12.19 -7.43 -1.92
C HIS A 51 10.80 -7.88 -2.40
N GLY A 52 10.00 -8.56 -1.57
CA GLY A 52 8.71 -9.10 -2.01
C GLY A 52 8.86 -10.20 -3.05
N VAL A 53 7.77 -10.53 -3.74
CA VAL A 53 7.74 -11.61 -4.72
C VAL A 53 6.94 -11.19 -5.97
N SER A 54 7.42 -11.61 -7.14
CA SER A 54 6.62 -11.51 -8.37
C SER A 54 5.55 -12.60 -8.40
N ALA A 55 4.46 -12.38 -9.16
CA ALA A 55 3.41 -13.39 -9.31
C ALA A 55 3.93 -14.67 -9.97
N LEU A 56 4.82 -14.55 -10.96
CA LEU A 56 5.47 -15.69 -11.59
C LEU A 56 6.40 -16.44 -10.62
N GLY A 57 7.15 -15.71 -9.79
CA GLY A 57 8.00 -16.29 -8.75
C GLY A 57 7.17 -17.07 -7.72
N LEU A 58 6.07 -16.48 -7.24
CA LEU A 58 5.15 -17.12 -6.29
C LEU A 58 4.50 -18.36 -6.92
N GLN A 59 4.06 -18.28 -8.16
CA GLN A 59 3.47 -19.40 -8.90
C GLN A 59 4.42 -20.60 -8.91
N ARG A 60 5.69 -20.39 -9.31
CA ARG A 60 6.70 -21.44 -9.42
C ARG A 60 7.00 -22.07 -8.06
N VAL A 61 7.25 -21.24 -7.05
CA VAL A 61 7.63 -21.71 -5.71
C VAL A 61 6.50 -22.51 -5.04
N LEU A 62 5.24 -22.14 -5.27
CA LEU A 62 4.09 -22.84 -4.70
C LEU A 62 3.50 -23.92 -5.61
N GLY A 63 4.06 -24.15 -6.79
CA GLY A 63 3.53 -25.11 -7.77
C GLY A 63 2.09 -24.81 -8.21
N LEU A 64 1.72 -23.52 -8.29
CA LEU A 64 0.37 -23.12 -8.71
C LEU A 64 0.21 -23.34 -10.21
N SER A 65 -0.88 -24.00 -10.61
CA SER A 65 -1.18 -24.27 -12.02
C SER A 65 -1.53 -23.03 -12.84
N SER A 66 -1.76 -21.88 -12.19
CA SER A 66 -2.19 -20.66 -12.86
C SER A 66 -1.47 -19.42 -12.31
N TYR A 67 -0.90 -18.63 -13.22
CA TYR A 67 -0.39 -17.29 -12.94
C TYR A 67 -1.47 -16.39 -12.35
N GLN A 68 -2.69 -16.47 -12.89
CA GLN A 68 -3.84 -15.69 -12.44
C GLN A 68 -4.13 -15.92 -10.95
N THR A 69 -4.02 -17.18 -10.50
CA THR A 69 -4.18 -17.52 -9.07
C THR A 69 -3.12 -16.84 -8.22
N ALA A 70 -1.83 -16.95 -8.60
CA ALA A 70 -0.74 -16.32 -7.87
C ALA A 70 -0.87 -14.79 -7.83
N TRP A 71 -1.22 -14.19 -8.97
CA TRP A 71 -1.42 -12.75 -9.11
C TRP A 71 -2.59 -12.24 -8.25
N ALA A 72 -3.74 -12.93 -8.30
CA ALA A 72 -4.90 -12.61 -7.48
C ALA A 72 -4.61 -12.75 -5.97
N MET A 73 -3.88 -13.81 -5.58
CA MET A 73 -3.46 -14.00 -4.18
C MET A 73 -2.62 -12.82 -3.70
N LEU A 74 -1.62 -12.40 -4.49
CA LEU A 74 -0.77 -11.26 -4.14
C LEU A 74 -1.59 -9.98 -3.99
N HIS A 75 -2.47 -9.65 -4.93
CA HIS A 75 -3.29 -8.45 -4.80
C HIS A 75 -4.22 -8.46 -3.59
N ARG A 76 -4.81 -9.62 -3.25
CA ARG A 76 -5.59 -9.74 -2.02
C ARG A 76 -4.74 -9.50 -0.77
N PHE A 77 -3.52 -10.01 -0.74
CA PHE A 77 -2.59 -9.69 0.36
C PHE A 77 -2.20 -8.22 0.40
N ARG A 78 -1.91 -7.61 -0.75
CA ARG A 78 -1.59 -6.17 -0.85
C ARG A 78 -2.70 -5.29 -0.30
N ARG A 79 -3.96 -5.63 -0.59
CA ARG A 79 -5.12 -4.97 0.06
C ARG A 79 -5.12 -5.11 1.58
N ALA A 80 -4.73 -6.27 2.08
CA ALA A 80 -4.58 -6.51 3.51
C ALA A 80 -3.32 -5.88 4.13
N MET A 81 -2.40 -5.33 3.34
CA MET A 81 -1.22 -4.66 3.87
C MET A 81 -1.50 -3.23 4.37
N VAL A 82 -2.70 -2.72 4.10
CA VAL A 82 -3.18 -1.44 4.61
C VAL A 82 -4.04 -1.67 5.85
N ARG A 83 -3.58 -1.15 7.00
CA ARG A 83 -4.37 -1.16 8.23
C ARG A 83 -5.39 -0.02 8.19
N PRO A 84 -6.70 -0.30 8.36
CA PRO A 84 -7.71 0.71 8.62
C PRO A 84 -7.38 1.51 9.89
N GLN A 85 -7.66 2.81 9.92
CA GLN A 85 -7.38 3.70 11.07
C GLN A 85 -5.90 3.64 11.52
N ARG A 86 -4.96 3.61 10.56
CA ARG A 86 -3.53 3.76 10.84
C ARG A 86 -3.25 5.15 11.42
N ASP A 87 -2.35 5.23 12.41
CA ASP A 87 -1.95 6.51 13.00
C ASP A 87 -1.33 7.42 11.93
N LYS A 88 -1.49 8.74 12.09
CA LYS A 88 -0.80 9.70 11.24
C LYS A 88 0.71 9.72 11.53
N LEU A 89 1.49 10.22 10.56
CA LEU A 89 2.90 10.52 10.73
C LEU A 89 3.06 11.69 11.72
N ALA A 90 4.13 11.70 12.50
CA ALA A 90 4.36 12.71 13.54
C ALA A 90 5.83 13.14 13.59
N GLY A 91 6.11 14.22 14.35
CA GLY A 91 7.44 14.82 14.44
C GLY A 91 7.80 15.57 13.16
N THR A 92 9.02 15.40 12.67
CA THR A 92 9.45 15.98 11.40
C THR A 92 9.14 15.04 10.25
N VAL A 93 8.43 15.53 9.24
CA VAL A 93 8.00 14.76 8.07
C VAL A 93 8.45 15.45 6.80
N GLU A 94 9.24 14.77 5.97
CA GLU A 94 9.53 15.23 4.61
C GLU A 94 8.42 14.76 3.68
N VAL A 95 7.94 15.66 2.81
CA VAL A 95 6.90 15.39 1.82
C VAL A 95 7.38 15.87 0.45
N ASP A 96 7.18 15.04 -0.57
CA ASP A 96 7.55 15.33 -1.96
C ASP A 96 6.73 14.47 -2.94
N GLU A 97 6.65 14.91 -4.19
CA GLU A 97 6.09 14.15 -5.29
C GLU A 97 7.14 13.36 -6.07
N ALA A 98 6.67 12.34 -6.79
CA ALA A 98 7.50 11.65 -7.77
C ALA A 98 6.67 11.10 -8.93
N TYR A 99 7.34 10.92 -10.06
CA TYR A 99 6.78 10.23 -11.22
C TYR A 99 7.29 8.80 -11.30
N LEU A 100 6.35 7.86 -11.50
CA LEU A 100 6.62 6.47 -11.86
C LEU A 100 6.33 6.28 -13.34
N ALA A 101 7.37 5.92 -14.11
CA ALA A 101 7.22 5.54 -15.51
C ALA A 101 6.72 4.09 -15.59
N LEU A 102 5.41 3.91 -15.72
CA LEU A 102 4.76 2.60 -15.83
C LEU A 102 4.04 2.55 -17.19
N SER A 103 4.33 1.53 -17.99
CA SER A 103 3.77 1.40 -19.34
C SER A 103 2.92 0.14 -19.46
N ARG A 104 1.88 0.20 -20.30
CA ARG A 104 1.00 -0.92 -20.59
C ARG A 104 1.49 -1.58 -21.90
N GLY A 105 2.06 -2.78 -21.79
CA GLY A 105 2.50 -3.57 -22.96
C GLY A 105 3.99 -3.42 -23.31
N PRO A 106 4.49 -4.21 -24.27
CA PRO A 106 5.89 -4.14 -24.70
C PRO A 106 6.20 -2.71 -25.15
N ARG A 107 7.38 -2.20 -24.77
CA ARG A 107 7.94 -0.94 -25.27
C ARG A 107 7.97 -1.03 -26.80
N VAL A 108 6.93 -0.55 -27.47
CA VAL A 108 7.00 -0.34 -28.91
C VAL A 108 8.11 0.67 -29.06
N LYS A 109 9.22 0.26 -29.69
CA LYS A 109 10.21 1.21 -30.18
C LYS A 109 9.47 2.05 -31.21
N SER A 110 8.87 3.17 -30.78
CA SER A 110 8.28 4.14 -31.68
C SER A 110 9.43 4.71 -32.50
N GLY A 111 9.64 4.13 -33.68
CA GLY A 111 10.36 4.79 -34.73
C GLY A 111 9.62 6.08 -35.07
N LYS A 112 10.43 7.11 -35.34
CA LYS A 112 10.09 8.46 -35.82
C LYS A 112 9.94 9.54 -34.74
N THR A 113 10.96 10.40 -34.79
CA THR A 113 10.98 11.83 -34.48
C THR A 113 9.65 12.54 -34.72
N SER A 114 9.01 12.95 -33.64
CA SER A 114 8.07 14.08 -33.63
C SER A 114 8.26 14.89 -32.34
N SER A 115 8.46 16.18 -32.54
CA SER A 115 8.36 17.36 -31.65
C SER A 115 8.29 17.19 -30.11
N LYS A 116 9.12 17.98 -29.43
CA LYS A 116 9.26 18.23 -27.98
C LYS A 116 7.95 18.68 -27.29
N ALA A 117 6.98 17.79 -27.15
CA ALA A 117 5.98 17.85 -26.09
C ALA A 117 6.17 16.59 -25.25
N HIS A 118 6.57 16.75 -23.99
CA HIS A 118 6.73 15.62 -23.08
C HIS A 118 5.36 15.00 -22.84
N ASP A 119 5.04 13.92 -23.57
CA ASP A 119 3.84 13.13 -23.30
C ASP A 119 4.02 12.43 -21.95
N HIS A 120 3.48 13.06 -20.90
CA HIS A 120 3.48 12.57 -19.53
C HIS A 120 2.34 11.60 -19.27
N SER A 121 1.54 11.19 -20.26
CA SER A 121 0.37 10.32 -20.08
C SER A 121 0.71 8.94 -19.49
N HIS A 122 1.97 8.50 -19.61
CA HIS A 122 2.46 7.24 -19.04
C HIS A 122 3.06 7.39 -17.63
N LEU A 123 3.17 8.63 -17.13
CA LEU A 123 3.73 8.88 -15.82
C LEU A 123 2.61 8.88 -14.78
N ILE A 124 2.76 8.01 -13.79
CA ILE A 124 1.91 8.05 -12.60
C ILE A 124 2.57 8.96 -11.57
N THR A 125 1.87 10.02 -11.19
CA THR A 125 2.31 10.89 -10.10
C THR A 125 1.94 10.26 -8.75
N ILE A 126 2.89 10.26 -7.84
CA ILE A 126 2.71 9.81 -6.45
C ILE A 126 3.15 10.93 -5.50
N ALA A 127 2.51 11.02 -4.35
CA ALA A 127 2.97 11.79 -3.21
C ALA A 127 3.61 10.82 -2.19
N VAL A 128 4.74 11.22 -1.61
CA VAL A 128 5.49 10.44 -0.63
C VAL A 128 5.71 11.29 0.60
N ALA A 129 5.42 10.74 1.78
CA ALA A 129 5.78 11.33 3.07
C ALA A 129 6.65 10.35 3.87
N VAL A 130 7.64 10.86 4.59
CA VAL A 130 8.52 10.07 5.46
C VAL A 130 8.81 10.80 6.77
N GLU A 131 8.67 10.09 7.89
CA GLU A 131 9.16 10.56 9.18
C GLU A 131 10.69 10.58 9.20
N VAL A 132 11.25 11.68 9.68
CA VAL A 132 12.69 11.86 9.89
C VAL A 132 12.97 11.86 11.38
N HIS A 133 13.88 10.99 11.81
CA HIS A 133 14.31 10.89 13.20
C HIS A 133 15.63 11.63 13.40
N ASP A 134 15.72 12.39 14.49
CA ASP A 134 16.95 13.03 14.97
C ASP A 134 17.74 12.05 15.88
N PRO A 135 19.09 12.02 15.83
CA PRO A 135 19.99 12.74 14.91
C PRO A 135 20.08 12.10 13.52
N LYS A 136 19.62 10.85 13.37
CA LYS A 136 19.60 10.14 12.07
C LYS A 136 18.60 8.99 12.07
N GLY A 137 17.81 8.92 11.01
CA GLY A 137 16.98 7.77 10.72
C GLY A 137 15.71 8.15 10.01
N PHE A 138 15.00 7.14 9.52
CA PHE A 138 13.67 7.32 8.96
C PHE A 138 12.67 6.51 9.77
N GLY A 139 11.48 7.04 9.96
CA GLY A 139 10.37 6.33 10.60
C GLY A 139 9.51 5.63 9.56
N ARG A 140 8.20 5.89 9.67
CA ARG A 140 7.16 5.38 8.79
C ARG A 140 7.03 6.28 7.57
N ILE A 141 6.48 5.69 6.50
CA ILE A 141 6.19 6.36 5.24
C ILE A 141 4.72 6.24 4.88
N ARG A 142 4.27 7.15 4.03
CA ARG A 142 3.00 7.12 3.31
C ARG A 142 3.27 7.38 1.84
N ILE A 143 2.59 6.66 0.97
CA ILE A 143 2.74 6.80 -0.48
C ILE A 143 1.38 6.65 -1.11
N HIS A 144 0.90 7.65 -1.85
CA HIS A 144 -0.38 7.60 -2.55
C HIS A 144 -0.22 8.08 -3.98
N ARG A 145 -0.99 7.48 -4.89
CA ARG A 145 -1.17 8.05 -6.23
C ARG A 145 -1.97 9.34 -6.13
N VAL A 146 -1.55 10.34 -6.89
CA VAL A 146 -2.24 11.64 -7.00
C VAL A 146 -2.54 11.97 -8.46
N GLN A 147 -3.55 12.81 -8.70
CA GLN A 147 -3.99 13.17 -10.07
C GLN A 147 -3.02 14.12 -10.80
N GLY A 148 -1.99 14.63 -10.11
CA GLY A 148 -0.95 15.46 -10.68
C GLY A 148 0.00 16.01 -9.61
N PRO A 149 1.14 16.60 -10.00
CA PRO A 149 2.13 17.21 -9.13
C PRO A 149 1.68 18.61 -8.68
N THR A 150 0.45 18.73 -8.19
CA THR A 150 -0.15 20.02 -7.87
C THR A 150 -0.20 20.22 -6.36
N ILE A 151 -0.11 21.49 -5.93
CA ILE A 151 -0.36 21.91 -4.54
C ILE A 151 -1.64 21.28 -4.01
N GLY A 152 -2.70 21.34 -4.83
CA GLY A 152 -4.03 20.82 -4.51
C GLY A 152 -4.07 19.32 -4.29
N ALA A 153 -3.04 18.57 -4.68
CA ALA A 153 -2.91 17.14 -4.38
C ALA A 153 -2.05 16.86 -3.14
N LEU A 154 -0.99 17.64 -2.91
CA LEU A 154 -0.09 17.43 -1.76
C LEU A 154 -0.69 17.90 -0.43
N ILE A 155 -1.46 18.99 -0.42
CA ILE A 155 -2.09 19.49 0.81
C ILE A 155 -3.10 18.47 1.38
N PRO A 156 -4.07 17.94 0.59
CA PRO A 156 -4.97 16.90 1.11
C PRO A 156 -4.22 15.64 1.56
N PHE A 157 -3.17 15.24 0.82
CA PHE A 157 -2.33 14.12 1.19
C PHE A 157 -1.66 14.33 2.56
N ALA A 158 -1.08 15.51 2.80
CA ALA A 158 -0.49 15.88 4.08
C ALA A 158 -1.52 15.89 5.20
N ARG A 159 -2.68 16.54 5.00
CA ARG A 159 -3.79 16.60 5.98
C ARG A 159 -4.29 15.20 6.37
N GLU A 160 -4.41 14.28 5.42
CA GLU A 160 -4.86 12.91 5.69
C GLU A 160 -3.80 12.13 6.48
N ASN A 161 -2.52 12.32 6.16
CA ASN A 161 -1.47 11.41 6.58
C ASN A 161 -0.56 11.92 7.71
N VAL A 162 -0.54 13.22 8.00
CA VAL A 162 0.35 13.86 8.97
C VAL A 162 -0.48 14.46 10.12
N MET A 163 0.00 14.27 11.35
CA MET A 163 -0.66 14.77 12.56
C MET A 163 -0.56 16.30 12.61
N PRO A 164 -1.66 17.02 12.94
CA PRO A 164 -1.58 18.45 13.21
C PRO A 164 -0.50 18.76 14.28
N GLY A 165 0.26 19.84 14.10
CA GLY A 165 1.39 20.20 14.96
C GLY A 165 2.72 19.50 14.63
N ALA A 166 2.75 18.58 13.67
CA ALA A 166 4.01 18.07 13.10
C ALA A 166 4.71 19.13 12.24
N THR A 167 6.02 19.00 12.06
CA THR A 167 6.81 19.85 11.16
C THR A 167 6.91 19.20 9.78
N ILE A 168 6.37 19.85 8.76
CA ILE A 168 6.44 19.41 7.37
C ILE A 168 7.59 20.12 6.64
N ARG A 169 8.47 19.34 6.01
CA ARG A 169 9.56 19.79 5.15
C ARG A 169 9.26 19.48 3.69
N THR A 170 9.36 20.48 2.83
CA THR A 170 9.13 20.38 1.38
C THR A 170 10.19 21.14 0.59
N ASP A 171 10.31 20.86 -0.70
CA ASP A 171 11.25 21.50 -1.61
C ASP A 171 10.72 22.88 -2.06
N GLY A 172 10.69 23.80 -1.09
CA GLY A 172 10.77 25.24 -1.32
C GLY A 172 10.00 25.80 -2.51
N SER A 173 8.68 25.85 -2.40
CA SER A 173 7.86 26.81 -3.14
C SER A 173 6.86 27.49 -2.21
N ALA A 174 6.58 28.78 -2.43
CA ALA A 174 5.60 29.59 -1.67
C ALA A 174 4.17 28.98 -1.65
N ILE A 175 3.98 28.01 -2.51
CA ILE A 175 2.88 27.05 -2.69
C ILE A 175 2.34 26.39 -1.40
N TYR A 176 3.14 26.25 -0.34
CA TYR A 176 2.75 25.52 0.88
C TYR A 176 2.17 26.40 2.00
N GLY A 177 1.95 27.70 1.74
CA GLY A 177 1.35 28.64 2.70
C GLY A 177 0.11 28.12 3.45
N PRO A 178 -0.86 27.44 2.80
CA PRO A 178 -2.04 26.94 3.49
C PRO A 178 -1.76 25.86 4.56
N LEU A 179 -0.61 25.17 4.52
CA LEU A 179 -0.24 24.21 5.57
C LEU A 179 0.10 24.92 6.89
N GLN A 180 0.66 26.13 6.82
CA GLN A 180 0.91 26.93 8.02
C GLN A 180 -0.41 27.38 8.68
N GLU A 181 -1.40 27.75 7.87
CA GLU A 181 -2.74 28.13 8.34
C GLU A 181 -3.47 26.97 9.04
N ASP A 182 -3.17 25.72 8.65
CA ASP A 182 -3.73 24.51 9.26
C ASP A 182 -3.02 24.07 10.57
N GLY A 183 -2.06 24.86 11.06
CA GLY A 183 -1.34 24.57 12.30
C GLY A 183 -0.20 23.54 12.14
N PHE A 184 0.31 23.32 10.93
CA PHE A 184 1.57 22.60 10.74
C PHE A 184 2.75 23.56 10.85
N GLY A 185 3.80 23.15 11.57
CA GLY A 185 5.10 23.80 11.42
C GLY A 185 5.58 23.57 10.00
N HIS A 186 5.87 24.60 9.22
CA HIS A 186 6.36 24.44 7.86
C HIS A 186 7.75 25.05 7.74
N GLU A 187 8.73 24.20 7.42
CA GLU A 187 10.10 24.60 7.13
C GLU A 187 10.32 24.51 5.62
N PRO A 188 10.11 25.60 4.85
CA PRO A 188 10.40 25.62 3.43
C PRO A 188 11.91 25.58 3.21
N PHE A 189 12.41 24.55 2.52
CA PHE A 189 13.80 24.56 2.08
C PHE A 189 13.89 25.23 0.71
N VAL A 190 14.11 26.55 0.67
CA VAL A 190 14.12 27.35 -0.56
C VAL A 190 15.35 26.98 -1.41
N GLN A 191 15.12 26.37 -2.57
CA GLN A 191 16.19 25.95 -3.49
C GLN A 191 16.57 27.03 -4.51
N LEU A 192 15.83 28.15 -4.59
CA LEU A 192 16.14 29.25 -5.51
C LEU A 192 17.49 29.90 -5.13
N GLY A 193 18.52 29.61 -5.92
CA GLY A 193 19.87 30.20 -5.77
C GLY A 193 20.86 29.38 -4.94
N SER A 194 20.48 28.23 -4.37
CA SER A 194 21.43 27.38 -3.64
C SER A 194 22.19 26.44 -4.61
N LYS A 195 23.53 26.34 -4.47
CA LYS A 195 24.36 25.37 -5.21
C LYS A 195 24.17 23.92 -4.73
N ILE A 196 23.18 23.67 -3.88
CA ILE A 196 22.98 22.41 -3.17
C ILE A 196 21.91 21.60 -3.93
N PRO A 197 22.22 20.37 -4.39
CA PRO A 197 21.25 19.52 -5.08
C PRO A 197 20.00 19.18 -4.25
N ALA A 198 18.84 19.00 -4.88
CA ALA A 198 17.57 18.65 -4.22
C ALA A 198 17.65 17.43 -3.27
N HIS A 199 18.50 16.45 -3.56
CA HIS A 199 18.70 15.27 -2.70
C HIS A 199 19.42 15.54 -1.38
N VAL A 200 19.89 16.76 -1.17
CA VAL A 200 20.53 17.22 0.06
C VAL A 200 19.51 17.95 0.95
N SER A 201 18.42 18.51 0.40
CA SER A 201 17.39 19.21 1.16
C SER A 201 16.34 18.26 1.76
N LEU A 202 15.93 17.22 1.04
CA LEU A 202 14.98 16.19 1.50
C LEU A 202 15.56 14.77 1.36
N PRO A 203 16.64 14.43 2.10
CA PRO A 203 17.38 13.18 1.90
C PRO A 203 16.58 11.91 2.23
N GLY A 204 15.53 12.01 3.04
CA GLY A 204 14.66 10.90 3.39
C GLY A 204 13.71 10.55 2.25
N VAL A 205 12.91 11.51 1.80
CA VAL A 205 11.84 11.26 0.82
C VAL A 205 12.44 10.84 -0.53
N HIS A 206 13.52 11.48 -0.98
CA HIS A 206 14.22 11.12 -2.21
C HIS A 206 14.83 9.72 -2.14
N ARG A 207 15.29 9.29 -0.96
CA ARG A 207 15.78 7.92 -0.77
C ARG A 207 14.67 6.89 -0.82
N VAL A 208 13.52 7.19 -0.22
CA VAL A 208 12.33 6.34 -0.30
C VAL A 208 11.87 6.21 -1.75
N ILE A 209 11.79 7.31 -2.51
CA ILE A 209 11.45 7.32 -3.94
C ILE A 209 12.43 6.48 -4.75
N ALA A 210 13.75 6.64 -4.53
CA ALA A 210 14.76 5.87 -5.23
C ALA A 210 14.67 4.35 -4.92
N LEU A 211 14.40 3.98 -3.66
CA LEU A 211 14.20 2.59 -3.25
C LEU A 211 12.93 2.00 -3.86
N LEU A 212 11.83 2.76 -3.91
CA LEU A 212 10.58 2.34 -4.53
C LEU A 212 10.79 2.04 -6.02
N LYS A 213 11.39 2.97 -6.77
CA LYS A 213 11.68 2.79 -8.21
C LYS A 213 12.56 1.55 -8.46
N ARG A 214 13.61 1.37 -7.65
CA ARG A 214 14.49 0.19 -7.76
C ARG A 214 13.76 -1.11 -7.42
N TRP A 215 12.87 -1.09 -6.42
CA TRP A 215 12.09 -2.26 -6.04
C TRP A 215 11.09 -2.66 -7.13
N LEU A 216 10.35 -1.70 -7.69
CA LEU A 216 9.43 -1.95 -8.81
C LEU A 216 10.17 -2.57 -10.00
N LEU A 217 11.31 -2.02 -10.38
CA LEU A 217 12.11 -2.56 -11.50
C LEU A 217 12.75 -3.91 -11.16
N GLY A 218 13.30 -4.08 -9.97
CA GLY A 218 14.02 -5.30 -9.58
C GLY A 218 13.11 -6.50 -9.36
N THR A 219 11.99 -6.31 -8.65
CA THR A 219 11.07 -7.40 -8.29
C THR A 219 10.05 -7.66 -9.38
N HIS A 220 9.53 -6.61 -10.01
CA HIS A 220 8.43 -6.73 -10.97
C HIS A 220 8.87 -6.54 -12.42
N GLN A 221 10.13 -6.18 -12.69
CA GLN A 221 10.71 -6.13 -14.04
C GLN A 221 9.91 -5.26 -15.02
N GLY A 222 9.24 -4.22 -14.51
CA GLY A 222 8.39 -3.34 -15.32
C GLY A 222 7.01 -3.92 -15.66
N ALA A 223 6.65 -5.12 -15.18
CA ALA A 223 5.35 -5.76 -15.43
C ALA A 223 4.23 -5.29 -14.46
N VAL A 224 4.25 -4.01 -14.07
CA VAL A 224 3.23 -3.40 -13.22
C VAL A 224 2.25 -2.63 -14.09
N ASP A 225 1.00 -3.09 -14.16
CA ASP A 225 -0.06 -2.36 -14.84
C ASP A 225 -0.34 -1.05 -14.05
N PRO A 226 -0.32 0.13 -14.69
CA PRO A 226 -0.59 1.41 -14.02
C PRO A 226 -1.92 1.45 -13.26
N ARG A 227 -2.93 0.66 -13.69
CA ARG A 227 -4.21 0.56 -12.99
C ARG A 227 -4.09 -0.06 -11.60
N HIS A 228 -3.04 -0.85 -11.37
CA HIS A 228 -2.86 -1.63 -10.16
C HIS A 228 -1.74 -1.09 -9.28
N VAL A 229 -1.15 0.06 -9.63
CA VAL A 229 0.01 0.65 -8.95
C VAL A 229 -0.19 0.78 -7.44
N ASP A 230 -1.38 1.16 -7.00
CA ASP A 230 -1.69 1.43 -5.59
C ASP A 230 -1.42 0.21 -4.69
N TYR A 231 -1.73 -1.00 -5.17
CA TYR A 231 -1.41 -2.23 -4.42
C TYR A 231 0.09 -2.41 -4.18
N TYR A 232 0.93 -1.99 -5.14
CA TYR A 232 2.37 -2.09 -5.03
C TYR A 232 2.93 -1.00 -4.11
N LEU A 233 2.33 0.19 -4.12
CA LEU A 233 2.65 1.26 -3.16
C LEU A 233 2.33 0.80 -1.73
N ASP A 234 1.17 0.17 -1.53
CA ASP A 234 0.75 -0.41 -0.25
C ASP A 234 1.72 -1.49 0.24
N GLU A 235 2.13 -2.40 -0.65
CA GLU A 235 3.14 -3.42 -0.32
C GLU A 235 4.45 -2.77 0.11
N PHE A 236 4.95 -1.81 -0.68
CA PHE A 236 6.21 -1.15 -0.39
C PHE A 236 6.16 -0.42 0.97
N ALA A 237 5.09 0.34 1.23
CA ALA A 237 4.88 1.03 2.50
C ALA A 237 4.79 0.06 3.68
N PHE A 238 4.03 -1.04 3.54
CA PHE A 238 3.90 -2.06 4.59
C PHE A 238 5.26 -2.64 5.00
N ARG A 239 6.10 -2.93 4.01
CA ARG A 239 7.43 -3.52 4.19
C ARG A 239 8.41 -2.52 4.77
N PHE A 240 8.43 -1.30 4.23
CA PHE A 240 9.32 -0.23 4.69
C PHE A 240 9.02 0.13 6.15
N ASN A 241 7.75 0.24 6.52
CA ASN A 241 7.29 0.58 7.87
C ASN A 241 7.58 -0.51 8.90
N ARG A 242 7.98 -1.71 8.47
CA ARG A 242 8.31 -2.86 9.33
C ARG A 242 9.74 -3.36 9.13
N ARG A 243 10.58 -2.59 8.43
CA ARG A 243 11.94 -3.01 8.05
C ARG A 243 12.87 -3.22 9.24
N SER A 244 12.62 -2.54 10.36
CA SER A 244 13.35 -2.70 11.62
C SER A 244 12.91 -3.91 12.44
N SER A 245 11.85 -4.63 12.03
CA SER A 245 11.41 -5.83 12.73
C SER A 245 12.53 -6.89 12.74
N ARG A 246 12.97 -7.28 13.94
CA ARG A 246 13.97 -8.33 14.15
C ARG A 246 13.47 -9.73 13.80
N SER A 247 12.15 -9.92 13.79
CA SER A 247 11.50 -11.18 13.41
C SER A 247 10.68 -11.00 12.13
N ARG A 248 11.01 -11.78 11.09
CA ARG A 248 10.20 -11.84 9.86
C ARG A 248 8.83 -12.45 10.11
N GLY A 249 8.73 -13.36 11.09
CA GLY A 249 7.46 -13.95 11.51
C GLY A 249 6.43 -12.92 11.97
N MET A 250 6.87 -11.79 12.54
CA MET A 250 5.94 -10.72 12.91
C MET A 250 5.27 -10.06 11.71
N LEU A 251 5.94 -9.95 10.56
CA LEU A 251 5.30 -9.42 9.34
C LEU A 251 4.25 -10.41 8.82
N PHE A 252 4.56 -11.71 8.87
CA PHE A 252 3.61 -12.78 8.55
C PHE A 252 2.36 -12.71 9.44
N TYR A 253 2.53 -12.66 10.77
CA TYR A 253 1.41 -12.57 11.70
C TYR A 253 0.59 -11.30 11.49
N ARG A 254 1.25 -10.15 11.27
CA ARG A 254 0.54 -8.91 10.96
C ARG A 254 -0.25 -8.99 9.65
N LEU A 255 0.32 -9.59 8.61
CA LEU A 255 -0.40 -9.78 7.35
C LEU A 255 -1.62 -10.69 7.54
N LEU A 256 -1.51 -11.80 8.28
CA LEU A 256 -2.65 -12.67 8.57
C LEU A 256 -3.72 -11.98 9.41
N GLN A 257 -3.32 -11.22 10.43
CA GLN A 257 -4.25 -10.44 11.25
C GLN A 257 -5.04 -9.44 10.39
N GLN A 258 -4.39 -8.76 9.45
CA GLN A 258 -5.10 -7.86 8.55
C GLN A 258 -5.94 -8.62 7.51
N SER A 259 -5.47 -9.77 7.03
CA SER A 259 -6.17 -10.61 6.05
C SER A 259 -7.57 -11.05 6.51
N ILE A 260 -7.77 -11.21 7.82
CA ILE A 260 -9.09 -11.52 8.40
C ILE A 260 -9.96 -10.29 8.63
N ALA A 261 -9.37 -9.10 8.74
CA ALA A 261 -10.09 -7.84 8.90
C ALA A 261 -10.47 -7.20 7.54
N THR A 262 -9.71 -7.49 6.49
CA THR A 262 -9.92 -6.97 5.14
C THR A 262 -11.08 -7.68 4.45
N MET A 263 -11.92 -6.88 3.79
CA MET A 263 -13.06 -7.38 3.02
C MET A 263 -12.65 -8.28 1.85
N PRO A 264 -13.54 -9.21 1.46
CA PRO A 264 -13.30 -10.06 0.30
C PRO A 264 -13.26 -9.23 -0.98
N THR A 265 -12.46 -9.69 -1.94
CA THR A 265 -12.34 -9.08 -3.26
C THR A 265 -12.33 -10.18 -4.31
N THR A 266 -13.20 -10.08 -5.32
CA THR A 266 -13.21 -11.07 -6.40
C THR A 266 -12.04 -10.84 -7.36
N TYR A 267 -11.73 -11.83 -8.20
CA TYR A 267 -10.74 -11.64 -9.25
C TYR A 267 -11.15 -10.50 -10.21
N ALA A 268 -12.42 -10.40 -10.58
CA ALA A 268 -12.94 -9.34 -11.45
C ALA A 268 -12.69 -7.95 -10.84
N ASN A 269 -13.02 -7.77 -9.56
CA ASN A 269 -12.75 -6.51 -8.85
C ASN A 269 -11.27 -6.11 -8.92
N ILE A 270 -10.34 -7.06 -8.74
CA ILE A 270 -8.90 -6.78 -8.84
C ILE A 270 -8.51 -6.48 -10.28
N ARG A 271 -8.92 -7.31 -11.25
CA ARG A 271 -8.59 -7.16 -12.68
C ARG A 271 -9.01 -5.80 -13.21
N ASP A 272 -10.22 -5.37 -12.85
CA ASP A 272 -10.85 -4.14 -13.34
C ASP A 272 -10.51 -2.93 -12.46
N ASN A 273 -9.90 -3.19 -11.29
CA ASN A 273 -9.58 -2.22 -10.24
C ASN A 273 -10.82 -1.48 -9.69
N GLU A 274 -11.93 -2.20 -9.59
CA GLU A 274 -13.20 -1.70 -9.07
C GLU A 274 -13.56 -2.48 -7.81
N HIS A 275 -13.59 -1.78 -6.67
CA HIS A 275 -13.77 -2.41 -5.37
C HIS A 275 -15.10 -2.03 -4.74
N PRO A 276 -15.80 -2.98 -4.12
CA PRO A 276 -16.99 -2.65 -3.35
C PRO A 276 -16.60 -1.74 -2.18
N GLU A 277 -17.43 -0.72 -1.92
CA GLU A 277 -17.27 0.13 -0.75
C GLU A 277 -17.40 -0.70 0.54
N PRO A 278 -16.66 -0.35 1.60
CA PRO A 278 -16.84 -0.98 2.88
C PRO A 278 -18.25 -0.68 3.43
N PRO A 279 -18.98 -1.69 3.96
CA PRO A 279 -20.28 -1.46 4.56
C PRO A 279 -20.13 -0.56 5.78
N ALA A 280 -21.12 0.33 5.98
CA ALA A 280 -21.08 1.40 6.99
C ALA A 280 -20.87 0.94 8.45
N SER A 281 -21.11 -0.35 8.76
CA SER A 281 -20.66 -0.96 10.01
C SER A 281 -20.50 -2.47 9.82
N ARG A 282 -19.39 -3.01 10.29
CA ARG A 282 -19.08 -4.45 10.18
C ARG A 282 -19.15 -5.20 11.50
N PHE A 283 -19.48 -4.49 12.58
CA PHE A 283 -19.69 -5.05 13.90
C PHE A 283 -21.11 -4.71 14.32
N PRO A 284 -21.93 -5.70 14.74
CA PRO A 284 -23.10 -5.36 15.55
C PRO A 284 -22.59 -4.55 16.75
N ARG A 285 -23.34 -3.51 17.14
CA ARG A 285 -23.13 -2.75 18.37
C ARG A 285 -22.70 -3.73 19.45
N SER A 286 -21.57 -3.42 20.10
CA SER A 286 -21.13 -4.14 21.30
C SER A 286 -22.35 -4.44 22.16
N VAL A 287 -22.70 -5.71 22.29
CA VAL A 287 -23.64 -6.13 23.32
C VAL A 287 -22.94 -5.76 24.62
N GLU A 288 -23.44 -4.73 25.28
CA GLU A 288 -23.08 -4.44 26.67
C GLU A 288 -23.38 -5.72 27.46
N LEU A 289 -22.33 -6.44 27.83
CA LEU A 289 -22.40 -7.42 28.88
C LEU A 289 -22.41 -6.62 30.18
N ASN A 290 -23.58 -6.07 30.52
CA ASN A 290 -23.86 -5.65 31.89
C ASN A 290 -24.03 -6.95 32.70
N GLY A 291 -22.99 -7.26 33.47
CA GLY A 291 -22.91 -8.30 34.48
C GLY A 291 -21.80 -7.97 35.44
#